data_AF-A0A351SHZ6-F1
#
_entry.id   AF-A0A351SHZ6-F1
#
_cell.length_a   1.000
_cell.length_b   1.000
_cell.length_c   1.000
_cell.angle_alpha   90.00
_cell.angle_beta   90.00
_cell.angle_gamma   90.00
#
_symmetry.space_group_name_H-M   'P 1'
#
loop_
_entity.id
_entity.type
_entity.pdbx_description
1 polymer ?
#
loop_
_entity_poly.entity_id
_entity_poly.type
_entity_poly.pdbx_seq_one_letter_code
_entity_poly.pdbx_strand_id
1 'polypeptide(L)'
;MARKPVETIITDNDISAADFEMAGQAATQLTHLQYDQQESAAQLALQLRYDGPMHPDALEAGIADARSRIAAELFGMGARLLLLKEQCEHGEFMDRIGRLGLDHTLVNRTMQATLKFSNSAISQNLEKLSKSKLFELVVLDDDEIKELEYAGSVRGISIDDIDRMTVSDLRKQLREAKQLTEAKDKLIENKNKQL
;
A
#
# COMPACT_ATOMS: atom_id res chain seq x y z
N MET A 1 21.07 -19.97 53.83
CA MET A 1 21.71 -18.64 53.95
C MET A 1 20.77 -17.62 53.35
N ALA A 2 20.26 -16.68 54.15
CA ALA A 2 19.29 -15.67 53.70
C ALA A 2 20.02 -14.53 52.96
N ARG A 3 19.54 -14.14 51.77
CA ARG A 3 20.04 -12.95 51.06
C ARG A 3 19.64 -11.70 51.84
N LYS A 4 20.64 -10.90 52.21
CA LYS A 4 20.46 -9.58 52.83
C LYS A 4 19.80 -8.64 51.80
N PRO A 5 18.79 -7.83 52.18
CA PRO A 5 18.16 -6.90 51.26
C PRO A 5 19.19 -5.86 50.82
N VAL A 6 19.31 -5.64 49.52
CA VAL A 6 20.11 -4.56 48.95
C VAL A 6 19.28 -3.30 49.07
N GLU A 7 19.64 -2.41 50.00
CA GLU A 7 19.08 -1.06 50.06
C GLU A 7 19.48 -0.34 48.78
N THR A 8 18.49 -0.07 47.93
CA THR A 8 18.69 0.79 46.76
C THR A 8 18.69 2.20 47.29
N ILE A 9 19.88 2.74 47.58
CA ILE A 9 20.04 4.15 47.89
C ILE A 9 19.73 4.90 46.59
N ILE A 10 18.52 5.44 46.49
CA ILE A 10 18.23 6.48 45.50
C ILE A 10 19.05 7.67 45.97
N THR A 11 20.23 7.85 45.39
CA THR A 11 20.93 9.13 45.50
C THR A 11 20.06 10.15 44.76
N ASP A 12 19.52 11.12 45.49
CA ASP A 12 19.01 12.34 44.88
C ASP A 12 20.16 12.90 44.05
N ASN A 13 20.11 12.65 42.75
CA ASN A 13 21.03 13.27 41.81
C ASN A 13 20.56 14.72 41.79
N ASP A 14 21.25 15.59 42.53
CA ASP A 14 20.88 16.99 42.72
C ASP A 14 20.66 17.64 41.35
N ILE A 15 19.39 17.77 40.95
CA ILE A 15 19.01 18.49 39.73
C ILE A 15 19.41 19.94 39.98
N SER A 16 20.47 20.38 39.32
CA SER A 16 21.03 21.70 39.57
C SER A 16 20.17 22.79 38.92
N ALA A 17 20.25 24.02 39.43
CA ALA A 17 19.60 25.16 38.79
C ALA A 17 20.02 25.33 37.32
N ALA A 18 21.25 24.92 36.98
CA ALA A 18 21.77 24.94 35.61
C ALA A 18 21.09 23.89 34.71
N ASP A 19 20.70 22.72 35.25
CA ASP A 19 19.96 21.70 34.50
C ASP A 19 18.54 22.17 34.17
N PHE A 20 17.88 22.88 35.09
CA PHE A 20 16.58 23.51 34.85
C PHE A 20 16.67 24.65 33.81
N GLU A 21 17.73 25.46 33.84
CA GLU A 21 17.95 26.53 32.89
C GLU A 21 18.24 26.00 31.49
N MET A 22 19.08 24.96 31.37
CA MET A 22 19.36 24.27 30.11
C MET A 22 18.10 23.58 29.55
N ALA A 23 17.29 22.95 30.40
CA ALA A 23 16.00 22.40 30.01
C ALA A 23 15.01 23.48 29.52
N GLY A 24 14.98 24.65 30.17
CA GLY A 24 14.18 25.81 29.75
C GLY A 24 14.62 26.40 28.42
N GLN A 25 15.93 26.50 28.18
CA GLN A 25 16.50 26.93 26.91
C GLN A 25 16.19 25.93 25.78
N ALA A 26 16.35 24.63 26.04
CA ALA A 26 16.00 23.58 25.09
C ALA A 26 14.50 23.59 24.73
N ALA A 27 13.62 23.76 25.72
CA ALA A 27 12.18 23.86 25.49
C ALA A 27 11.80 25.11 24.65
N THR A 28 12.49 26.22 24.89
CA THR A 28 12.30 27.45 24.11
C THR A 28 12.77 27.26 22.67
N GLN A 29 13.93 26.63 22.47
CA GLN A 29 14.45 26.33 21.14
C GLN A 29 13.53 25.38 20.36
N LEU A 30 12.97 24.34 21.02
CA LEU A 30 11.99 23.45 20.41
C LEU A 30 10.71 24.18 19.99
N THR A 31 10.22 25.10 20.83
CA THR A 31 9.05 25.93 20.51
C THR A 31 9.29 26.79 19.26
N HIS A 32 10.46 27.42 19.15
CA HIS A 32 10.81 28.20 17.96
C HIS A 32 10.87 27.34 16.70
N LEU A 33 11.51 26.17 16.76
CA LEU A 33 11.57 25.25 15.62
C LEU A 33 10.16 24.77 15.19
N GLN A 34 9.28 24.50 16.15
CA GLN A 34 7.89 24.12 15.87
C GLN A 34 7.12 25.27 15.19
N TYR A 35 7.32 26.50 15.64
CA TYR A 35 6.70 27.68 15.04
C TYR A 35 7.17 27.88 13.59
N ASP A 36 8.48 27.82 13.34
CA ASP A 36 9.06 27.96 12.00
C ASP A 36 8.56 26.85 11.04
N GLN A 37 8.44 25.62 11.54
CA GLN A 37 7.87 24.50 10.78
C GLN A 37 6.40 24.73 10.43
N GLN A 38 5.59 25.23 11.38
CA GLN A 38 4.18 25.54 11.13
C GLN A 38 4.01 26.67 10.13
N GLU A 39 4.81 27.72 10.23
CA GLU A 39 4.76 28.85 9.28
C GLU A 39 5.14 28.39 7.87
N SER A 40 6.20 27.59 7.75
CA SER A 40 6.63 27.00 6.47
C SER A 40 5.55 26.11 5.87
N ALA A 41 4.91 25.27 6.68
CA ALA A 41 3.81 24.41 6.23
C ALA A 41 2.58 25.22 5.79
N ALA A 42 2.24 26.30 6.49
CA ALA A 42 1.13 27.18 6.15
C ALA A 42 1.36 27.90 4.80
N GLN A 43 2.57 28.39 4.57
CA GLN A 43 2.94 28.99 3.28
C GLN A 43 2.80 27.99 2.13
N LEU A 44 3.23 26.73 2.33
CA LEU A 44 3.07 25.67 1.34
C LEU A 44 1.59 25.36 1.06
N ALA A 45 0.75 25.28 2.08
CA ALA A 45 -0.70 25.06 1.90
C ALA A 45 -1.34 26.16 1.05
N LEU A 46 -0.99 27.43 1.27
CA LEU A 46 -1.48 28.53 0.45
C LEU A 46 -1.06 28.39 -1.02
N GLN A 47 0.19 28.00 -1.29
CA GLN A 47 0.67 27.75 -2.65
C GLN A 47 -0.08 26.60 -3.33
N LEU A 48 -0.34 25.53 -2.59
CA LEU A 48 -1.08 24.35 -3.08
C LEU A 48 -2.60 24.56 -3.12
N ARG A 49 -3.09 25.69 -2.58
CA ARG A 49 -4.53 25.95 -2.36
C ARG A 49 -5.19 24.85 -1.53
N TYR A 50 -4.45 24.31 -0.56
CA TYR A 50 -4.94 23.30 0.36
C TYR A 50 -5.65 23.96 1.53
N ASP A 51 -6.92 23.61 1.72
CA ASP A 51 -7.82 24.15 2.75
C ASP A 51 -8.14 23.12 3.86
N GLY A 52 -7.49 21.96 3.83
CA GLY A 52 -7.70 20.87 4.78
C GLY A 52 -6.87 21.00 6.07
N PRO A 53 -7.02 20.02 6.99
CA PRO A 53 -6.28 19.99 8.24
C PRO A 53 -4.78 19.77 8.00
N MET A 54 -3.94 20.57 8.66
CA MET A 54 -2.47 20.57 8.49
C MET A 54 -1.72 19.79 9.57
N HIS A 55 -2.43 19.22 10.54
CA HIS A 55 -1.82 18.38 11.56
C HIS A 55 -1.29 17.08 10.92
N PRO A 56 -0.07 16.62 11.23
CA PRO A 56 0.51 15.41 10.63
C PRO A 56 -0.44 14.21 10.60
N ASP A 57 -1.04 13.86 11.74
CA ASP A 57 -1.98 12.72 11.83
C ASP A 57 -3.20 12.88 10.90
N ALA A 58 -3.69 14.10 10.71
CA ALA A 58 -4.83 14.37 9.83
C ALA A 58 -4.44 14.28 8.35
N LEU A 59 -3.21 14.70 8.01
CA LEU A 59 -2.65 14.54 6.67
C LEU A 59 -2.44 13.05 6.36
N GLU A 60 -1.92 12.26 7.30
CA GLU A 60 -1.77 10.80 7.15
C GLU A 60 -3.11 10.11 6.90
N ALA A 61 -4.13 10.44 7.70
CA ALA A 61 -5.49 9.93 7.51
C ALA A 61 -6.06 10.34 6.15
N GLY A 62 -5.88 11.60 5.74
CA GLY A 62 -6.31 12.10 4.43
C GLY A 62 -5.62 11.39 3.26
N ILE A 63 -4.34 11.07 3.38
CA ILE A 63 -3.58 10.30 2.39
C ILE A 63 -4.13 8.87 2.28
N ALA A 64 -4.39 8.21 3.41
CA ALA A 64 -4.95 6.86 3.43
C ALA A 64 -6.34 6.81 2.77
N ASP A 65 -7.20 7.77 3.09
CA ASP A 65 -8.55 7.90 2.52
C ASP A 65 -8.51 8.20 1.01
N ALA A 66 -7.63 9.13 0.58
CA ALA A 66 -7.40 9.40 -0.84
C ALA A 66 -6.91 8.16 -1.60
N ARG A 67 -6.00 7.36 -1.01
CA ARG A 67 -5.55 6.09 -1.59
C ARG A 67 -6.71 5.11 -1.80
N SER A 68 -7.57 4.95 -0.80
CA SER A 68 -8.75 4.08 -0.89
C SER A 68 -9.72 4.54 -1.98
N ARG A 69 -10.05 5.84 -2.00
CA ARG A 69 -10.90 6.44 -3.06
C ARG A 69 -10.34 6.24 -4.46
N ILE A 70 -9.03 6.46 -4.66
CA ILE A 70 -8.38 6.25 -5.95
C ILE A 70 -8.46 4.79 -6.40
N ALA A 71 -8.30 3.84 -5.46
CA ALA A 71 -8.45 2.42 -5.76
C ALA A 71 -9.90 2.08 -6.17
N ALA A 72 -10.89 2.56 -5.42
CA ALA A 72 -12.30 2.36 -5.74
C ALA A 72 -12.68 2.94 -7.11
N GLU A 73 -12.25 4.17 -7.41
CA GLU A 73 -12.50 4.80 -8.71
C GLU A 73 -11.83 4.07 -9.88
N LEU A 74 -10.68 3.43 -9.66
CA LEU A 74 -10.05 2.61 -10.69
C LEU A 74 -10.90 1.39 -11.06
N PHE A 75 -11.45 0.70 -10.06
CA PHE A 75 -12.37 -0.42 -10.28
C PHE A 75 -13.68 0.06 -10.91
N GLY A 76 -14.21 1.20 -10.44
CA GLY A 76 -15.35 1.86 -11.08
C GLY A 76 -15.08 2.22 -12.54
N MET A 77 -13.87 2.67 -12.88
CA MET A 77 -13.46 2.94 -14.25
C MET A 77 -13.41 1.63 -15.06
N GLY A 78 -12.80 0.58 -14.54
CA GLY A 78 -12.73 -0.71 -15.24
C GLY A 78 -14.09 -1.36 -15.48
N ALA A 79 -15.02 -1.24 -14.54
CA ALA A 79 -16.39 -1.72 -14.72
C ALA A 79 -17.09 -0.98 -15.87
N ARG A 80 -16.95 0.35 -15.92
CA ARG A 80 -17.48 1.16 -17.02
C ARG A 80 -16.81 0.83 -18.36
N LEU A 81 -15.50 0.56 -18.38
CA LEU A 81 -14.78 0.14 -19.59
C LEU A 81 -15.25 -1.23 -20.09
N LEU A 82 -15.51 -2.19 -19.19
CA LEU A 82 -16.06 -3.51 -19.53
C LEU A 82 -17.47 -3.40 -20.12
N LEU A 83 -18.35 -2.65 -19.45
CA LEU A 83 -19.71 -2.39 -19.95
C LEU A 83 -19.70 -1.65 -21.28
N LEU A 84 -18.80 -0.66 -21.44
CA LEU A 84 -18.63 0.06 -22.70
C LEU A 84 -18.22 -0.90 -23.82
N LYS A 85 -17.26 -1.79 -23.56
CA LYS A 85 -16.79 -2.78 -24.54
C LYS A 85 -17.92 -3.73 -24.96
N GLU A 86 -18.75 -4.18 -24.02
CA GLU A 86 -19.88 -5.07 -24.29
C GLU A 86 -20.96 -4.40 -25.16
N GLN A 87 -21.12 -3.08 -25.04
CA GLN A 87 -22.10 -2.32 -25.82
C GLN A 87 -21.59 -1.84 -27.19
N CYS A 88 -20.30 -1.97 -27.47
CA CYS A 88 -19.70 -1.48 -28.71
C CYS A 88 -19.68 -2.56 -29.80
N GLU A 89 -19.90 -2.15 -31.05
CA GLU A 89 -19.65 -3.03 -32.20
C GLU A 89 -18.13 -3.25 -32.42
N HIS A 90 -17.76 -4.22 -33.26
CA HIS A 90 -16.35 -4.51 -33.56
C HIS A 90 -15.60 -3.26 -34.03
N GLY A 91 -14.54 -2.88 -33.31
CA GLY A 91 -13.68 -1.73 -33.63
C GLY A 91 -14.12 -0.41 -32.98
N GLU A 92 -15.41 -0.23 -32.69
CA GLU A 92 -15.96 1.01 -32.14
C GLU A 92 -15.41 1.34 -30.74
N PHE A 93 -15.14 0.29 -29.94
CA PHE A 93 -14.55 0.43 -28.62
C PHE A 93 -13.20 1.18 -28.68
N MET A 94 -12.35 0.83 -29.65
CA MET A 94 -11.01 1.42 -29.77
C MET A 94 -11.07 2.91 -30.15
N ASP A 95 -12.00 3.30 -31.02
CA ASP A 95 -12.22 4.69 -31.38
C ASP A 95 -12.72 5.53 -30.19
N ARG A 96 -13.55 4.93 -29.32
CA ARG A 96 -14.01 5.57 -28.07
C ARG A 96 -12.87 5.73 -27.08
N ILE A 97 -12.03 4.73 -26.91
CA ILE A 97 -10.82 4.83 -26.07
C ILE A 97 -9.89 5.93 -26.59
N GLY A 98 -9.67 6.02 -27.91
CA GLY A 98 -8.89 7.09 -28.52
C GLY A 98 -9.45 8.49 -28.23
N ARG A 99 -10.78 8.67 -28.30
CA ARG A 99 -11.44 9.94 -27.96
C ARG A 99 -11.33 10.33 -26.49
N LEU A 100 -11.25 9.34 -25.60
CA LEU A 100 -11.03 9.57 -24.17
C LEU A 100 -9.57 9.88 -23.83
N GLY A 101 -8.65 9.79 -24.81
CA GLY A 101 -7.22 10.01 -24.59
C GLY A 101 -6.57 8.97 -23.68
N LEU A 102 -7.16 7.78 -23.58
CA LEU A 102 -6.68 6.71 -22.71
C LEU A 102 -5.70 5.80 -23.46
N ASP A 103 -4.60 5.47 -22.81
CA ASP A 103 -3.66 4.48 -23.33
C ASP A 103 -4.28 3.07 -23.32
N HIS A 104 -4.08 2.32 -24.40
CA HIS A 104 -4.66 0.99 -24.58
C HIS A 104 -4.14 -0.02 -23.54
N THR A 105 -2.87 0.10 -23.12
CA THR A 105 -2.29 -0.78 -22.09
C THR A 105 -2.94 -0.51 -20.75
N LEU A 106 -3.15 0.76 -20.40
CA LEU A 106 -3.86 1.15 -19.18
C LEU A 106 -5.30 0.63 -19.17
N VAL A 107 -6.03 0.76 -20.28
CA VAL A 107 -7.41 0.27 -20.42
C VAL A 107 -7.47 -1.24 -20.20
N ASN A 108 -6.64 -2.00 -20.91
CA ASN A 108 -6.62 -3.46 -20.79
C ASN A 108 -6.27 -3.91 -19.37
N ARG A 109 -5.23 -3.32 -18.75
CA ARG A 109 -4.85 -3.66 -17.38
C ARG A 109 -5.95 -3.34 -16.38
N THR A 110 -6.63 -2.20 -16.55
CA THR A 110 -7.73 -1.79 -15.67
C THR A 110 -8.93 -2.74 -15.78
N MET A 111 -9.31 -3.10 -17.01
CA MET A 111 -10.39 -4.06 -17.27
C MET A 111 -10.06 -5.46 -16.71
N GLN A 112 -8.83 -5.93 -16.94
CA GLN A 112 -8.37 -7.22 -16.41
C GLN A 112 -8.38 -7.22 -14.90
N ALA A 113 -7.77 -6.22 -14.25
CA ALA A 113 -7.81 -6.09 -12.79
C ALA A 113 -9.25 -6.06 -12.26
N THR A 114 -10.14 -5.34 -12.94
CA THR A 114 -11.53 -5.25 -12.49
C THR A 114 -12.27 -6.57 -12.60
N LEU A 115 -12.16 -7.31 -13.71
CA LEU A 115 -12.76 -8.66 -13.81
C LEU A 115 -12.18 -9.61 -12.76
N LYS A 116 -10.89 -9.49 -12.51
CA LYS A 116 -10.14 -10.36 -11.62
C LYS A 116 -10.55 -10.18 -10.16
N PHE A 117 -10.75 -8.93 -9.77
CA PHE A 117 -11.11 -8.54 -8.41
C PHE A 117 -12.60 -8.18 -8.26
N SER A 118 -13.46 -8.43 -9.25
CA SER A 118 -14.91 -8.13 -9.15
C SER A 118 -15.67 -9.12 -8.28
N ASN A 119 -15.19 -10.37 -8.22
CA ASN A 119 -15.80 -11.43 -7.41
C ASN A 119 -15.22 -11.50 -6.00
N SER A 120 -13.99 -11.02 -5.81
CA SER A 120 -13.48 -10.67 -4.50
C SER A 120 -14.19 -9.39 -4.11
N ALA A 121 -15.29 -9.48 -3.37
CA ALA A 121 -15.92 -8.30 -2.81
C ALA A 121 -14.84 -7.56 -2.01
N ILE A 122 -14.29 -6.47 -2.59
CA ILE A 122 -13.11 -5.72 -2.17
C ILE A 122 -12.80 -6.05 -0.70
N SER A 123 -12.02 -7.10 -0.47
CA SER A 123 -11.88 -7.58 0.89
C SER A 123 -11.10 -6.50 1.63
N GLN A 124 -11.35 -6.30 2.92
CA GLN A 124 -10.59 -5.33 3.74
C GLN A 124 -9.07 -5.49 3.60
N ASN A 125 -8.65 -6.69 3.21
CA ASN A 125 -7.31 -7.10 2.87
C ASN A 125 -6.78 -6.49 1.56
N LEU A 126 -7.59 -6.43 0.50
CA LEU A 126 -7.23 -5.81 -0.78
C LEU A 126 -7.36 -4.28 -0.77
N GLU A 127 -8.22 -3.70 0.08
CA GLU A 127 -8.33 -2.23 0.26
C GLU A 127 -7.02 -1.58 0.72
N LYS A 128 -6.21 -2.33 1.48
CA LYS A 128 -4.93 -1.84 1.99
C LYS A 128 -3.89 -1.66 0.88
N LEU A 129 -4.05 -2.34 -0.25
CA LEU A 129 -3.04 -2.40 -1.30
C LEU A 129 -3.16 -1.21 -2.27
N SER A 130 -2.00 -0.63 -2.62
CA SER A 130 -1.95 0.42 -3.64
C SER A 130 -2.32 -0.09 -5.04
N LYS A 131 -2.88 0.79 -5.89
CA LYS A 131 -3.18 0.54 -7.31
C LYS A 131 -2.08 -0.21 -8.07
N SER A 132 -0.83 0.24 -7.94
CA SER A 132 0.30 -0.37 -8.65
C SER A 132 0.55 -1.81 -8.23
N LYS A 133 0.28 -2.16 -6.97
CA LYS A 133 0.41 -3.52 -6.45
C LYS A 133 -0.73 -4.41 -6.93
N LEU A 134 -1.97 -3.90 -6.93
CA LEU A 134 -3.13 -4.61 -7.48
C LEU A 134 -2.92 -5.01 -8.94
N PHE A 135 -2.27 -4.16 -9.75
CA PHE A 135 -1.95 -4.52 -11.14
C PHE A 135 -0.93 -5.66 -11.27
N GLU A 136 0.04 -5.77 -10.37
CA GLU A 136 0.97 -6.91 -10.41
C GLU A 136 0.28 -8.23 -10.03
N LEU A 137 -0.75 -8.15 -9.16
CA LEU A 137 -1.54 -9.30 -8.73
C LEU A 137 -2.48 -9.86 -9.81
N VAL A 138 -2.66 -9.17 -10.94
CA VAL A 138 -3.42 -9.67 -12.09
C VAL A 138 -2.83 -10.96 -12.67
N VAL A 139 -1.56 -11.26 -12.38
CA VAL A 139 -0.86 -12.47 -12.84
C VAL A 139 -1.24 -13.73 -12.06
N LEU A 140 -1.84 -13.59 -10.87
CA LEU A 140 -2.36 -14.72 -10.07
C LEU A 140 -3.50 -15.42 -10.82
N ASP A 141 -3.82 -16.67 -10.58
CA ASP A 141 -5.07 -17.27 -11.08
C ASP A 141 -6.26 -17.02 -10.13
N ASP A 142 -7.44 -17.51 -10.49
CA ASP A 142 -8.68 -17.26 -9.73
C ASP A 142 -8.67 -17.95 -8.36
N ASP A 143 -7.96 -19.07 -8.20
CA ASP A 143 -7.87 -19.79 -6.93
C ASP A 143 -6.80 -19.19 -6.03
N GLU A 144 -5.68 -18.73 -6.60
CA GLU A 144 -4.66 -17.92 -5.93
C GLU A 144 -5.22 -16.58 -5.42
N ILE A 145 -6.17 -15.98 -6.13
CA ILE A 145 -6.83 -14.76 -5.66
C ILE A 145 -7.74 -15.03 -4.47
N LYS A 146 -8.50 -16.13 -4.50
CA LYS A 146 -9.28 -16.57 -3.34
C LYS A 146 -8.37 -16.89 -2.17
N GLU A 147 -7.23 -17.54 -2.40
CA GLU A 147 -6.24 -17.81 -1.37
C GLU A 147 -5.75 -16.51 -0.73
N LEU A 148 -5.36 -15.53 -1.56
CA LEU A 148 -4.96 -14.21 -1.08
C LEU A 148 -6.06 -13.53 -0.26
N GLU A 149 -7.31 -13.62 -0.72
CA GLU A 149 -8.47 -13.02 -0.07
C GLU A 149 -8.79 -13.65 1.30
N TYR A 150 -8.88 -14.99 1.35
CA TYR A 150 -9.30 -15.74 2.54
C TYR A 150 -8.16 -16.02 3.52
N ALA A 151 -6.99 -16.39 3.02
CA ALA A 151 -5.82 -16.75 3.84
C ALA A 151 -4.89 -15.56 4.09
N GLY A 152 -5.09 -14.42 3.41
CA GLY A 152 -4.26 -13.23 3.57
C GLY A 152 -2.83 -13.39 3.02
N SER A 153 -2.57 -14.45 2.26
CA SER A 153 -1.28 -14.71 1.63
C SER A 153 -1.46 -15.56 0.38
N VAL A 154 -0.54 -15.45 -0.56
CA VAL A 154 -0.52 -16.22 -1.81
C VAL A 154 0.90 -16.44 -2.26
N ARG A 155 1.22 -17.63 -2.80
CA ARG A 155 2.59 -17.98 -3.22
C ARG A 155 3.65 -17.77 -2.13
N GLY A 156 3.26 -17.85 -0.86
CA GLY A 156 4.12 -17.58 0.30
C GLY A 156 4.41 -16.11 0.58
N ILE A 157 3.67 -15.18 -0.03
CA ILE A 157 3.77 -13.73 0.19
C ILE A 157 2.50 -13.27 0.91
N SER A 158 2.61 -12.68 2.10
CA SER A 158 1.45 -12.16 2.83
C SER A 158 1.02 -10.78 2.33
N ILE A 159 -0.23 -10.39 2.58
CA ILE A 159 -0.74 -9.06 2.23
C ILE A 159 0.04 -7.95 2.93
N ASP A 160 0.47 -8.18 4.17
CA ASP A 160 1.30 -7.24 4.91
C ASP A 160 2.69 -7.10 4.27
N ASP A 161 3.28 -8.19 3.76
CA ASP A 161 4.54 -8.14 3.01
C ASP A 161 4.35 -7.37 1.69
N ILE A 162 3.24 -7.65 0.98
CA ILE A 162 2.88 -6.96 -0.26
C ILE A 162 2.78 -5.47 0.02
N ASP A 163 2.14 -5.04 1.10
CA ASP A 163 2.01 -3.61 1.45
C ASP A 163 3.34 -2.97 1.86
N ARG A 164 4.26 -3.71 2.49
CA ARG A 164 5.56 -3.19 2.92
C ARG A 164 6.62 -3.12 1.81
N MET A 165 6.53 -3.96 0.79
CA MET A 165 7.55 -4.01 -0.29
C MET A 165 7.30 -3.03 -1.43
N THR A 166 8.30 -2.82 -2.28
CA THR A 166 8.14 -2.02 -3.50
C THR A 166 7.38 -2.80 -4.58
N VAL A 167 6.80 -2.07 -5.54
CA VAL A 167 6.11 -2.71 -6.70
C VAL A 167 7.09 -3.55 -7.54
N SER A 168 8.36 -3.12 -7.63
CA SER A 168 9.40 -3.88 -8.34
C SER A 168 9.71 -5.20 -7.66
N ASP A 169 9.81 -5.20 -6.33
CA ASP A 169 10.07 -6.40 -5.54
C ASP A 169 8.88 -7.36 -5.62
N LEU A 170 7.65 -6.85 -5.50
CA LEU A 170 6.43 -7.65 -5.68
C LEU A 170 6.42 -8.35 -7.04
N ARG A 171 6.69 -7.60 -8.12
CA ARG A 171 6.74 -8.17 -9.47
C ARG A 171 7.80 -9.26 -9.58
N LYS A 172 8.98 -9.05 -8.98
CA LYS A 172 10.08 -10.03 -9.00
C LYS A 172 9.67 -11.30 -8.24
N GLN A 173 9.16 -11.17 -7.03
CA GLN A 173 8.76 -12.31 -6.21
C GLN A 173 7.61 -13.11 -6.84
N LEU A 174 6.59 -12.45 -7.41
CA LEU A 174 5.51 -13.13 -8.11
C LEU A 174 6.00 -13.96 -9.30
N ARG A 175 7.02 -13.47 -10.01
CA ARG A 175 7.65 -14.20 -11.13
C ARG A 175 8.51 -15.36 -10.64
N GLU A 176 9.35 -15.14 -9.63
CA GLU A 176 10.21 -16.18 -9.06
C GLU A 176 9.39 -17.31 -8.45
N ALA A 177 8.33 -16.98 -7.71
CA ALA A 177 7.43 -17.97 -7.14
C ALA A 177 6.74 -18.80 -8.22
N LYS A 178 6.28 -18.17 -9.32
CA LYS A 178 5.70 -18.88 -10.47
C LYS A 178 6.70 -19.81 -11.16
N GLN A 179 7.93 -19.36 -11.35
CA GLN A 179 8.98 -20.20 -11.94
C GLN A 179 9.32 -21.39 -11.04
N LEU A 180 9.31 -21.18 -9.73
CA LEU A 180 9.57 -22.24 -8.76
C LEU A 180 8.46 -23.29 -8.74
N THR A 181 7.18 -22.89 -8.78
CA THR A 181 6.06 -23.83 -8.86
C THR A 181 6.11 -24.63 -10.15
N GLU A 182 6.27 -23.96 -11.30
CA GLU A 182 6.40 -24.63 -12.60
C GLU A 182 7.60 -25.59 -12.66
N ALA A 183 8.73 -25.24 -12.04
CA ALA A 183 9.90 -26.12 -11.98
C ALA A 183 9.64 -27.35 -11.09
N LYS A 184 8.96 -27.18 -9.96
CA LYS A 184 8.58 -28.28 -9.07
C LYS A 184 7.61 -29.24 -9.77
N ASP A 185 6.60 -28.72 -10.46
CA ASP A 185 5.61 -29.52 -11.16
C ASP A 185 6.26 -30.36 -12.26
N LYS A 186 7.16 -29.76 -13.05
CA LYS A 186 7.96 -30.50 -14.06
C LYS A 186 8.82 -31.60 -13.46
N LEU A 187 9.44 -31.36 -12.31
CA LEU A 187 10.24 -32.40 -11.64
C LEU A 187 9.37 -33.56 -11.13
N ILE A 188 8.18 -33.26 -10.61
CA ILE A 188 7.21 -34.27 -10.16
C ILE A 188 6.71 -35.08 -11.36
N GLU A 189 6.33 -34.43 -12.46
CA GLU A 189 5.93 -35.13 -13.68
C GLU A 189 7.03 -36.02 -14.23
N ASN A 190 8.27 -35.53 -14.27
CA ASN A 190 9.41 -36.30 -14.74
C ASN A 190 9.70 -37.52 -13.85
N LYS A 191 9.57 -37.38 -12.52
CA LYS A 191 9.70 -38.51 -11.59
C LYS A 191 8.57 -39.52 -11.78
N ASN A 192 7.33 -39.05 -11.93
CA ASN A 192 6.17 -39.91 -12.13
C ASN A 192 6.19 -40.66 -13.48
N LYS A 193 6.87 -40.12 -14.50
CA LYS A 193 7.10 -40.80 -15.79
C LYS A 193 8.26 -41.81 -15.76
N GLN A 194 9.13 -41.74 -14.75
CA GLN A 194 10.27 -42.65 -14.58
C GLN A 194 9.98 -43.83 -13.63
N LEU A 195 8.81 -43.82 -12.97
CA LEU A 195 8.26 -44.90 -12.15
C LEU A 195 7.29 -45.75 -12.98
#